data_AF-A0A9R0Q0S6-F1
#
_entry.id   AF-A0A9R0Q0S6-F1
#
_cell.length_a   1.000
_cell.length_b   1.000
_cell.length_c   1.000
_cell.angle_alpha   90.00
_cell.angle_beta   90.00
_cell.angle_gamma   90.00
#
_symmetry.space_group_name_H-M   'P 1'
#
loop_
_entity.id
_entity.type
_entity.pdbx_description
1 polymer ?
#
loop_
_entity_poly.entity_id
_entity_poly.type
_entity_poly.pdbx_seq_one_letter_code
_entity_poly.pdbx_strand_id
1 'polypeptide(L)'
;MVSVNDDCRDIHFRKAGFDPEDCPPNCSKPCEKVCPADAISLKRVMVGEHAQSDPICDKLEGGVIMERCYGCGRCLSVCPYDRISAMSYVRDPATTAELLKRSDVDAIEIHTTGKGIGMFSTLWNSLGESINNVKLVAVSLPNAGASTIDFMNATYTIMQSNLEGYNLWQLDGRPMSGDIGRGATRETVSFAVDLTSVQDRPLGFYQLAGGTNLYTVDCLKKAGLFMARTLPGTRTTEKVGSQEALIGGIAYGGYARKIVGRVLRKIPSELGRVRIEDHPGYLLEKQPRFSRGCVLGKS
;
A
#
# COMPACT_ATOMS: atom_id res chain seq x y z
N MET A 1 -5.13 -5.17 7.48
CA MET A 1 -3.93 -5.49 6.71
C MET A 1 -2.80 -4.59 7.20
N VAL A 2 -1.59 -5.12 7.33
CA VAL A 2 -0.37 -4.37 7.66
C VAL A 2 0.58 -4.47 6.48
N SER A 3 1.15 -3.35 6.01
CA SER A 3 2.18 -3.37 4.97
C SER A 3 3.57 -3.12 5.55
N VAL A 4 4.57 -3.85 5.03
CA VAL A 4 6.00 -3.77 5.36
C VAL A 4 6.86 -3.88 4.10
N ASN A 5 8.14 -3.56 4.22
CA ASN A 5 9.17 -3.72 3.19
C ASN A 5 10.35 -4.51 3.73
N ASP A 6 10.99 -5.30 2.87
CA ASP A 6 12.25 -6.01 3.19
C ASP A 6 13.50 -5.16 2.94
N ASP A 7 13.39 -4.06 2.19
CA ASP A 7 14.49 -3.25 1.68
C ASP A 7 14.26 -1.75 1.87
N CYS A 8 15.28 -1.02 2.36
CA CYS A 8 15.24 0.43 2.57
C CYS A 8 15.21 1.24 1.27
N ARG A 9 15.52 0.61 0.13
CA ARG A 9 15.42 1.21 -1.21
C ARG A 9 14.00 1.23 -1.75
N ASP A 10 13.06 0.59 -1.05
CA ASP A 10 11.65 0.64 -1.43
C ASP A 10 11.11 2.08 -1.32
N ILE A 11 10.73 2.61 -2.48
CA ILE A 11 10.22 3.98 -2.65
C ILE A 11 8.78 4.15 -2.12
N HIS A 12 8.06 3.05 -1.90
CA HIS A 12 6.72 3.08 -1.31
C HIS A 12 6.77 3.34 0.20
N PHE A 13 7.87 2.96 0.86
CA PHE A 13 8.07 3.12 2.30
C PHE A 13 8.98 4.30 2.61
N ARG A 14 8.35 5.45 2.78
CA ARG A 14 9.01 6.71 3.11
C ARG A 14 8.23 7.48 4.14
N LYS A 15 8.89 8.36 4.87
CA LYS A 15 8.25 9.33 5.78
C LYS A 15 8.76 10.74 5.47
N ALA A 16 7.95 11.74 5.81
CA ALA A 16 8.41 13.12 5.74
C ALA A 16 9.51 13.33 6.79
N GLY A 17 10.54 14.11 6.43
CA GLY A 17 11.58 14.54 7.34
C GLY A 17 12.00 15.98 7.03
N PHE A 18 12.14 16.79 8.06
CA PHE A 18 12.66 18.15 7.99
C PHE A 18 13.16 18.58 9.37
N ASP A 19 14.09 19.54 9.40
CA ASP A 19 14.49 20.23 10.63
C ASP A 19 13.51 21.40 10.87
N PRO A 20 12.81 21.47 12.02
CA PRO A 20 11.92 22.59 12.33
C PRO A 20 12.67 23.93 12.41
N GLU A 21 13.96 23.94 12.71
CA GLU A 21 14.81 25.14 12.77
C GLU A 21 15.09 25.72 11.37
N ASP A 22 15.05 24.90 10.32
CA ASP A 22 15.19 25.35 8.93
C ASP A 22 13.91 26.00 8.38
N CYS A 23 12.82 25.98 9.14
CA CYS A 23 11.52 26.50 8.75
C CYS A 23 11.41 27.99 9.11
N PRO A 24 11.12 28.89 8.15
CA PRO A 24 10.99 30.32 8.45
C PRO A 24 9.90 30.59 9.50
N PRO A 25 10.12 31.51 10.47
CA PRO A 25 9.15 31.78 11.54
C PRO A 25 7.80 32.32 11.04
N ASN A 26 7.83 33.00 9.88
CA ASN A 26 6.66 33.50 9.16
C ASN A 26 6.00 32.48 8.22
N CYS A 27 6.44 31.21 8.22
CA CYS A 27 5.84 30.14 7.41
C CYS A 27 4.35 29.92 7.76
N SER A 28 3.51 29.87 6.72
CA SER A 28 2.06 29.64 6.82
C SER A 28 1.69 28.18 7.12
N LYS A 29 2.70 27.29 7.19
CA LYS A 29 2.61 25.85 7.49
C LYS A 29 1.59 25.10 6.62
N PRO A 30 1.69 25.18 5.27
CA PRO A 30 0.77 24.45 4.39
C PRO A 30 0.94 22.92 4.51
N CYS A 31 2.14 22.45 4.86
CA CYS A 31 2.44 21.04 5.09
C CYS A 31 1.63 20.43 6.24
N GLU A 32 1.42 21.18 7.33
CA GLU A 32 0.59 20.78 8.46
C GLU A 32 -0.88 20.65 8.04
N LYS A 33 -1.41 21.66 7.34
CA LYS A 33 -2.82 21.70 6.88
C LYS A 33 -3.18 20.61 5.88
N VAL A 34 -2.25 20.22 5.01
CA VAL A 34 -2.51 19.20 3.99
C VAL A 34 -2.32 17.77 4.51
N CYS A 35 -1.71 17.60 5.70
CA CYS A 35 -1.36 16.29 6.23
C CYS A 35 -2.63 15.56 6.72
N PRO A 36 -3.06 14.48 6.05
CA PRO A 36 -4.34 13.83 6.36
C PRO A 36 -4.31 13.03 7.67
N ALA A 37 -3.14 12.86 8.29
CA ALA A 37 -2.95 12.11 9.52
C ALA A 37 -2.51 13.00 10.70
N ASP A 38 -2.53 14.33 10.52
CA ASP A 38 -2.05 15.30 11.53
C ASP A 38 -0.67 14.92 12.10
N ALA A 39 0.21 14.51 11.18
CA ALA A 39 1.53 13.97 11.48
C ALA A 39 2.63 15.02 11.47
N ILE A 40 2.30 16.30 11.25
CA ILE A 40 3.22 17.42 11.31
C ILE A 40 2.68 18.38 12.37
N SER A 41 3.50 18.76 13.33
CA SER A 41 3.14 19.73 14.37
C SER A 41 4.27 20.72 14.52
N LEU A 42 4.04 21.97 14.11
CA LEU A 42 5.01 23.06 14.24
C LEU A 42 4.45 24.16 15.13
N LYS A 43 5.08 24.36 16.29
CA LYS A 43 4.69 25.39 17.27
C LYS A 43 5.65 26.55 17.19
N ARG A 44 5.13 27.78 17.31
CA ARG A 44 5.97 28.96 17.52
C ARG A 44 6.39 29.01 18.97
N VAL A 45 7.67 29.22 19.20
CA VAL A 45 8.22 29.39 20.54
C VAL A 45 8.89 30.74 20.60
N MET A 46 8.61 31.49 21.67
CA MET A 46 9.29 32.76 21.92
C MET A 46 10.58 32.47 22.67
N VAL A 47 11.69 32.98 22.14
CA VAL A 47 13.01 32.85 22.77
C VAL A 47 13.37 34.17 23.43
N GLY A 48 13.32 34.23 24.76
CA GLY A 48 14.05 35.22 25.57
C GLY A 48 13.25 36.00 26.62
N GLU A 49 13.67 35.89 27.89
CA GLU A 49 13.61 37.01 28.83
C GLU A 49 14.86 37.87 28.61
N HIS A 50 14.82 38.80 27.66
CA HIS A 50 15.75 39.92 27.66
C HIS A 50 14.96 41.21 27.63
N ALA A 51 15.00 41.90 28.77
CA ALA A 51 14.47 43.25 28.91
C ALA A 51 15.09 44.16 27.84
N GLN A 52 14.22 44.89 27.13
CA GLN A 52 14.54 46.01 26.23
C GLN A 52 15.08 45.63 24.84
N SER A 53 14.25 44.96 24.04
CA SER A 53 14.04 45.24 22.60
C SER A 53 12.82 44.47 22.09
N ASP A 54 12.23 44.91 20.97
CA ASP A 54 11.01 44.33 20.39
C ASP A 54 11.13 42.79 20.26
N PRO A 55 10.09 42.02 20.63
CA PRO A 55 10.16 40.57 20.64
C PRO A 55 10.21 40.02 19.22
N ILE A 56 11.41 39.64 18.76
CA ILE A 56 11.58 38.90 17.51
C ILE A 56 11.31 37.42 17.82
N CYS A 57 10.13 36.94 17.41
CA CYS A 57 9.73 35.54 17.53
C CYS A 57 10.43 34.71 16.43
N ASP A 58 11.59 34.12 16.74
CA ASP A 58 12.50 33.65 15.68
C ASP A 58 12.49 32.15 15.34
N LYS A 59 11.82 31.27 16.11
CA LYS A 59 11.95 29.81 15.90
C LYS A 59 10.64 29.02 15.93
N LEU A 60 10.62 27.94 15.15
CA LEU A 60 9.57 26.93 15.13
C LEU A 60 10.12 25.65 15.76
N GLU A 61 9.37 25.06 16.69
CA GLU A 61 9.70 23.76 17.29
C GLU A 61 8.69 22.68 16.88
N GLY A 62 9.11 21.41 17.00
CA GLY A 62 8.28 20.23 16.74
C GLY A 62 8.83 19.41 15.58
N GLY A 63 7.96 19.01 14.65
CA GLY A 63 8.39 18.22 13.50
C GLY A 63 7.35 17.19 13.07
N VAL A 64 7.86 16.08 12.54
CA VAL A 64 7.05 14.95 12.05
C VAL A 64 6.83 13.94 13.17
N ILE A 65 5.57 13.64 13.46
CA ILE A 65 5.16 12.57 14.37
C ILE A 65 5.21 11.25 13.59
N MET A 66 6.28 10.48 13.78
CA MET A 66 6.62 9.33 12.94
C MET A 66 5.55 8.24 12.98
N GLU A 67 4.87 8.05 14.10
CA GLU A 67 3.82 7.04 14.29
C GLU A 67 2.56 7.35 13.47
N ARG A 68 2.34 8.63 13.13
CA ARG A 68 1.21 9.09 12.32
C ARG A 68 1.55 9.28 10.85
N CYS A 69 2.81 9.56 10.55
CA CYS A 69 3.27 9.80 9.18
C CYS A 69 3.31 8.47 8.40
N TYR A 70 2.34 8.26 7.53
CA TYR A 70 2.27 7.08 6.66
C TYR A 70 2.89 7.30 5.27
N GLY A 71 3.63 8.40 5.05
CA GLY A 71 4.42 8.55 3.82
C GLY A 71 3.69 9.05 2.57
N CYS A 72 2.49 9.62 2.70
CA CYS A 72 1.68 10.02 1.54
C CYS A 72 2.31 11.06 0.59
N GLY A 73 3.37 11.75 1.02
CA GLY A 73 4.08 12.72 0.20
C GLY A 73 3.39 14.07 -0.02
N ARG A 74 2.15 14.28 0.46
CA ARG A 74 1.39 15.52 0.21
C ARG A 74 2.07 16.79 0.72
N CYS A 75 2.80 16.67 1.83
CA CYS A 75 3.54 17.78 2.41
C CYS A 75 4.74 18.23 1.57
N LEU A 76 5.35 17.34 0.78
CA LEU A 76 6.53 17.64 -0.04
C LEU A 76 6.20 18.70 -1.09
N SER A 77 5.14 18.46 -1.87
CA SER A 77 4.77 19.33 -3.00
C SER A 77 4.19 20.69 -2.61
N VAL A 78 3.80 20.88 -1.35
CA VAL A 78 3.18 22.14 -0.88
C VAL A 78 4.13 22.99 -0.05
N CYS A 79 5.33 22.51 0.27
CA CYS A 79 6.31 23.28 1.02
C CYS A 79 6.86 24.40 0.12
N PRO A 80 6.61 25.69 0.42
CA PRO A 80 7.07 26.78 -0.45
C PRO A 80 8.58 27.01 -0.38
N TYR A 81 9.26 26.40 0.60
CA TYR A 81 10.70 26.53 0.84
C TYR A 81 11.48 25.24 0.53
N ASP A 82 10.80 24.20 0.04
CA ASP A 82 11.39 22.91 -0.30
C ASP A 82 12.24 22.28 0.84
N ARG A 83 11.80 22.45 2.09
CA ARG A 83 12.51 21.96 3.29
C ARG A 83 12.16 20.53 3.70
N ILE A 84 11.17 19.92 3.05
CA ILE A 84 10.65 18.60 3.43
C ILE A 84 11.19 17.54 2.49
N SER A 85 11.96 16.62 3.04
CA SER A 85 12.50 15.46 2.32
C SER A 85 11.64 14.21 2.55
N ALA A 86 11.71 13.28 1.59
CA ALA A 86 11.24 11.91 1.78
C ALA A 86 12.39 11.06 2.31
N MET A 87 12.29 10.64 3.56
CA MET A 87 13.25 9.72 4.17
C MET A 87 12.77 8.29 3.98
N SER A 88 13.63 7.40 3.49
CA SER A 88 13.36 5.96 3.46
C SER A 88 13.00 5.46 4.86
N TYR A 89 12.04 4.55 4.93
CA TYR A 89 11.60 3.94 6.17
C TYR A 89 11.55 2.43 5.99
N VAL A 90 12.12 1.69 6.93
CA VAL A 90 11.93 0.24 7.04
C VAL A 90 11.17 0.01 8.32
N ARG A 91 10.08 -0.77 8.23
CA ARG A 91 9.31 -1.11 9.43
C ARG A 91 10.09 -2.13 10.25
N ASP A 92 10.16 -1.90 11.56
CA ASP A 92 10.81 -2.82 12.48
C ASP A 92 10.10 -4.20 12.46
N PRO A 93 10.83 -5.30 12.19
CA PRO A 93 10.23 -6.64 12.13
C PRO A 93 9.63 -7.10 13.46
N ALA A 94 10.26 -6.79 14.60
CA ALA A 94 9.75 -7.21 15.91
C ALA A 94 8.41 -6.54 16.24
N THR A 95 8.32 -5.23 16.01
CA THR A 95 7.08 -4.46 16.13
C THR A 95 6.01 -4.99 15.18
N THR A 96 6.41 -5.40 13.96
CA THR A 96 5.47 -6.00 13.00
C THR A 96 4.95 -7.34 13.51
N ALA A 97 5.82 -8.21 14.02
CA ALA A 97 5.42 -9.50 14.56
C ALA A 97 4.41 -9.36 15.72
N GLU A 98 4.61 -8.39 16.61
CA GLU A 98 3.63 -8.07 17.67
C GLU A 98 2.29 -7.56 17.11
N LEU A 99 2.31 -6.78 16.02
CA LEU A 99 1.09 -6.32 15.36
C LEU A 99 0.31 -7.48 14.72
N LEU A 100 0.99 -8.46 14.15
CA LEU A 100 0.33 -9.62 13.53
C LEU A 100 -0.38 -10.52 14.54
N LYS A 101 0.03 -10.50 15.81
CA LYS A 101 -0.65 -11.25 16.89
C LYS A 101 -2.02 -10.65 17.28
N ARG A 102 -2.35 -9.45 16.80
CA ARG A 102 -3.61 -8.78 17.11
C ARG A 102 -4.76 -9.37 16.29
N SER A 103 -5.93 -9.51 16.91
CA SER A 103 -7.13 -10.04 16.25
C SER A 103 -7.77 -9.11 15.20
N ASP A 104 -7.31 -7.86 15.09
CA ASP A 104 -7.77 -6.89 14.08
C ASP A 104 -6.90 -6.84 12.81
N VAL A 105 -5.92 -7.74 12.69
CA VAL A 105 -5.03 -7.85 11.54
C VAL A 105 -5.22 -9.22 10.87
N ASP A 106 -5.95 -9.24 9.76
CA ASP A 106 -6.19 -10.49 9.00
C ASP A 106 -5.19 -10.73 7.86
N ALA A 107 -4.30 -9.78 7.56
CA ALA A 107 -3.42 -9.85 6.39
C ALA A 107 -2.14 -9.03 6.55
N ILE A 108 -1.07 -9.49 5.92
CA ILE A 108 0.17 -8.74 5.73
C ILE A 108 0.48 -8.57 4.25
N GLU A 109 1.03 -7.42 3.88
CA GLU A 109 1.62 -7.15 2.57
C GLU A 109 3.12 -6.88 2.75
N ILE A 110 3.96 -7.63 2.06
CA ILE A 110 5.42 -7.48 2.05
C ILE A 110 5.81 -6.93 0.68
N HIS A 111 6.29 -5.69 0.64
CA HIS A 111 6.92 -5.14 -0.54
C HIS A 111 8.38 -5.54 -0.62
N THR A 112 8.82 -5.86 -1.82
CA THR A 112 10.20 -6.20 -2.12
C THR A 112 10.65 -5.59 -3.44
N THR A 113 11.93 -5.24 -3.51
CA THR A 113 12.53 -4.70 -4.73
C THR A 113 12.79 -5.78 -5.78
N GLY A 114 12.50 -7.06 -5.47
CA GLY A 114 12.81 -8.21 -6.31
C GLY A 114 14.32 -8.51 -6.38
N LYS A 115 15.09 -7.90 -5.48
CA LYS A 115 16.56 -8.03 -5.41
C LYS A 115 16.96 -8.46 -4.00
N GLY A 116 17.94 -9.34 -3.91
CA GLY A 116 18.54 -9.72 -2.62
C GLY A 116 17.60 -10.60 -1.78
N ILE A 117 17.41 -11.84 -2.21
CA ILE A 117 16.58 -12.84 -1.51
C ILE A 117 16.90 -13.01 -0.02
N GLY A 118 18.16 -12.74 0.39
CA GLY A 118 18.57 -12.77 1.78
C GLY A 118 17.87 -11.71 2.66
N MET A 119 17.51 -10.56 2.10
CA MET A 119 16.76 -9.51 2.80
C MET A 119 15.33 -9.97 3.07
N PHE A 120 14.66 -10.51 2.05
CA PHE A 120 13.34 -11.13 2.20
C PHE A 120 13.36 -12.25 3.25
N SER A 121 14.35 -13.17 3.16
CA SER A 121 14.53 -14.26 4.13
C SER A 121 14.71 -13.75 5.55
N THR A 122 15.51 -12.70 5.75
CA THR A 122 15.73 -12.09 7.07
C THR A 122 14.44 -11.53 7.64
N LEU A 123 13.65 -10.79 6.84
CA LEU A 123 12.36 -10.27 7.26
C LEU A 123 11.40 -11.42 7.61
N TRP A 124 11.24 -12.38 6.70
CA TRP A 124 10.35 -13.54 6.88
C TRP A 124 10.64 -14.32 8.16
N ASN A 125 11.92 -14.64 8.39
CA ASN A 125 12.36 -15.34 9.59
C ASN A 125 12.12 -14.52 10.88
N SER A 126 12.28 -13.20 10.79
CA SER A 126 12.02 -12.29 11.92
C SER A 126 10.54 -12.19 12.28
N LEU A 127 9.63 -12.36 11.31
CA LEU A 127 8.20 -12.47 11.57
C LEU A 127 7.87 -13.81 12.24
N GLY A 128 8.57 -14.88 11.88
CA GLY A 128 8.45 -16.20 12.51
C GLY A 128 7.00 -16.71 12.53
N GLU A 129 6.59 -17.32 13.64
CA GLU A 129 5.24 -17.89 13.81
C GLU A 129 4.13 -16.84 13.79
N SER A 130 4.46 -15.54 13.92
CA SER A 130 3.42 -14.48 13.90
C SER A 130 2.65 -14.44 12.58
N ILE A 131 3.25 -14.91 11.48
CA ILE A 131 2.61 -15.07 10.17
C ILE A 131 1.38 -15.97 10.23
N ASN A 132 1.33 -16.95 11.14
CA ASN A 132 0.19 -17.88 11.23
C ASN A 132 -1.07 -17.23 11.82
N ASN A 133 -0.98 -16.00 12.34
CA ASN A 133 -2.14 -15.25 12.83
C ASN A 133 -2.90 -14.51 11.72
N VAL A 134 -2.32 -14.39 10.52
CA VAL A 134 -2.97 -13.75 9.38
C VAL A 134 -3.54 -14.78 8.40
N LYS A 135 -4.66 -14.44 7.77
CA LYS A 135 -5.32 -15.27 6.75
C LYS A 135 -4.66 -15.15 5.38
N LEU A 136 -3.94 -14.06 5.13
CA LEU A 136 -3.38 -13.72 3.82
C LEU A 136 -1.99 -13.08 3.98
N VAL A 137 -1.02 -13.61 3.24
CA VAL A 137 0.27 -12.97 2.98
C VAL A 137 0.27 -12.53 1.53
N ALA A 138 0.46 -11.23 1.30
CA ALA A 138 0.67 -10.67 -0.01
C ALA A 138 2.16 -10.30 -0.20
N VAL A 139 2.73 -10.62 -1.36
CA VAL A 139 4.07 -10.20 -1.74
C VAL A 139 3.97 -9.30 -2.97
N SER A 140 4.34 -8.03 -2.81
CA SER A 140 4.33 -7.01 -3.84
C SER A 140 5.73 -6.80 -4.39
N LEU A 141 5.90 -6.97 -5.70
CA LEU A 141 7.20 -6.88 -6.36
C LEU A 141 7.09 -6.26 -7.76
N PRO A 142 8.13 -5.57 -8.24
CA PRO A 142 8.17 -5.04 -9.60
C PRO A 142 8.49 -6.12 -10.63
N ASN A 143 8.17 -5.85 -11.90
CA ASN A 143 8.67 -6.64 -13.02
C ASN A 143 10.14 -6.30 -13.29
N ALA A 144 11.05 -7.23 -13.01
CA ALA A 144 12.47 -7.15 -13.32
C ALA A 144 12.86 -8.00 -14.55
N GLY A 145 11.89 -8.41 -15.37
CA GLY A 145 12.10 -9.30 -16.51
C GLY A 145 12.30 -10.75 -16.08
N ALA A 146 13.20 -11.48 -16.76
CA ALA A 146 13.38 -12.92 -16.60
C ALA A 146 13.68 -13.35 -15.14
N SER A 147 14.46 -12.56 -14.40
CA SER A 147 14.82 -12.88 -13.00
C SER A 147 13.65 -12.77 -12.01
N THR A 148 12.53 -12.20 -12.42
CA THR A 148 11.36 -12.02 -11.55
C THR A 148 10.78 -13.36 -11.12
N ILE A 149 10.66 -14.32 -12.05
CA ILE A 149 10.12 -15.65 -11.76
C ILE A 149 11.04 -16.40 -10.81
N ASP A 150 12.35 -16.38 -11.06
CA ASP A 150 13.35 -17.00 -10.18
C ASP A 150 13.25 -16.45 -8.75
N PHE A 151 13.12 -15.12 -8.62
CA PHE A 151 12.94 -14.48 -7.33
C PHE A 151 11.62 -14.89 -6.66
N MET A 152 10.51 -14.94 -7.39
CA MET A 152 9.21 -15.37 -6.86
C MET A 152 9.27 -16.84 -6.40
N ASN A 153 9.90 -17.73 -7.15
CA ASN A 153 10.06 -19.15 -6.79
C ASN A 153 10.96 -19.33 -5.56
N ALA A 154 12.06 -18.58 -5.47
CA ALA A 154 12.92 -18.59 -4.29
C ALA A 154 12.18 -18.05 -3.05
N THR A 155 11.42 -16.98 -3.23
CA THR A 155 10.57 -16.37 -2.19
C THR A 155 9.51 -17.36 -1.71
N TYR A 156 8.82 -18.02 -2.64
CA TYR A 156 7.84 -19.05 -2.31
C TYR A 156 8.46 -20.22 -1.55
N THR A 157 9.66 -20.65 -1.93
CA THR A 157 10.39 -21.73 -1.24
C THR A 157 10.69 -21.38 0.22
N ILE A 158 10.99 -20.11 0.51
CA ILE A 158 11.17 -19.61 1.88
C ILE A 158 9.83 -19.60 2.65
N MET A 159 8.76 -19.19 1.98
CA MET A 159 7.46 -19.02 2.62
C MET A 159 6.73 -20.33 2.89
N GLN A 160 6.79 -21.29 1.96
CA GLN A 160 5.90 -22.45 1.91
C GLN A 160 6.00 -23.37 3.14
N SER A 161 7.11 -23.37 3.88
CA SER A 161 7.25 -24.22 5.07
C SER A 161 6.40 -23.73 6.23
N ASN A 162 6.13 -22.42 6.31
CA ASN A 162 5.54 -21.76 7.46
C ASN A 162 4.30 -20.92 7.07
N LEU A 163 3.79 -21.07 5.84
CA LEU A 163 2.61 -20.35 5.37
C LEU A 163 1.38 -21.25 5.42
N GLU A 164 0.54 -21.06 6.42
CA GLU A 164 -0.75 -21.76 6.55
C GLU A 164 -1.90 -21.05 5.80
N GLY A 165 -1.77 -19.73 5.64
CA GLY A 165 -2.78 -18.87 5.01
C GLY A 165 -2.71 -18.84 3.47
N TYR A 166 -3.45 -17.91 2.88
CA TYR A 166 -3.42 -17.67 1.44
C TYR A 166 -2.17 -16.87 1.02
N ASN A 167 -1.60 -17.22 -0.13
CA ASN A 167 -0.55 -16.44 -0.78
C ASN A 167 -1.14 -15.57 -1.91
N LEU A 168 -0.78 -14.30 -1.95
CA LEU A 168 -1.15 -13.35 -2.99
C LEU A 168 0.08 -12.66 -3.56
N TRP A 169 0.37 -12.89 -4.83
CA TRP A 169 1.38 -12.16 -5.57
C TRP A 169 0.78 -10.90 -6.17
N GLN A 170 1.26 -9.74 -5.73
CA GLN A 170 0.88 -8.44 -6.29
C GLN A 170 1.90 -8.05 -7.36
N LEU A 171 1.43 -8.05 -8.60
CA LEU A 171 2.20 -7.69 -9.78
C LEU A 171 2.27 -6.17 -9.87
N ASP A 172 3.16 -5.58 -9.07
CA ASP A 172 3.29 -4.15 -8.92
C ASP A 172 3.93 -3.54 -10.17
N GLY A 173 3.10 -2.88 -10.97
CA GLY A 173 3.55 -2.23 -12.20
C GLY A 173 4.19 -0.89 -11.90
N ARG A 174 3.47 0.18 -12.25
CA ARG A 174 4.02 1.53 -12.18
C ARG A 174 4.05 2.04 -10.74
N PRO A 175 5.20 2.50 -10.23
CA PRO A 175 5.27 3.12 -8.92
C PRO A 175 4.35 4.33 -8.76
N MET A 176 4.00 4.62 -7.51
CA MET A 176 3.12 5.74 -7.14
C MET A 176 3.64 7.09 -7.66
N SER A 177 3.14 7.53 -8.81
CA SER A 177 3.50 8.81 -9.45
C SER A 177 2.37 9.84 -9.44
N GLY A 178 1.18 9.48 -8.92
CA GLY A 178 0.00 10.33 -8.94
C GLY A 178 -0.71 10.42 -10.30
N ASP A 179 -0.08 9.92 -11.37
CA ASP A 179 -0.67 9.79 -12.70
C ASP A 179 -1.72 8.68 -12.72
N ILE A 180 -2.93 9.03 -13.15
CA ILE A 180 -4.09 8.13 -13.26
C ILE A 180 -4.53 7.92 -14.72
N GLY A 181 -3.72 8.36 -15.67
CA GLY A 181 -4.00 8.25 -17.11
C GLY A 181 -3.99 6.80 -17.62
N ARG A 182 -4.43 6.62 -18.86
CA ARG A 182 -4.48 5.30 -19.54
C ARG A 182 -3.14 4.57 -19.53
N GLY A 183 -2.03 5.32 -19.62
CA GLY A 183 -0.68 4.76 -19.63
C GLY A 183 -0.28 4.05 -18.34
N ALA A 184 -0.84 4.44 -17.19
CA ALA A 184 -0.43 3.92 -15.87
C ALA A 184 -0.67 2.41 -15.71
N THR A 185 -1.67 1.86 -16.39
CA THR A 185 -2.04 0.43 -16.33
C THR A 185 -1.12 -0.47 -17.17
N ARG A 186 -0.36 0.09 -18.13
CA ARG A 186 0.37 -0.71 -19.12
C ARG A 186 1.39 -1.65 -18.48
N GLU A 187 2.12 -1.16 -17.49
CA GLU A 187 3.21 -1.92 -16.85
C GLU A 187 2.69 -3.13 -16.09
N THR A 188 1.66 -2.97 -15.25
CA THR A 188 1.07 -4.08 -14.50
C THR A 188 0.39 -5.12 -15.42
N VAL A 189 -0.23 -4.67 -16.51
CA VAL A 189 -0.82 -5.61 -17.50
C VAL A 189 0.26 -6.33 -18.30
N SER A 190 1.36 -5.66 -18.67
CA SER A 190 2.50 -6.32 -19.31
C SER A 190 3.11 -7.37 -18.40
N PHE A 191 3.29 -7.05 -17.12
CA PHE A 191 3.79 -8.01 -16.14
C PHE A 191 2.86 -9.22 -16.02
N ALA A 192 1.54 -9.02 -15.98
CA ALA A 192 0.58 -10.12 -16.01
C ALA A 192 0.71 -11.00 -17.28
N VAL A 193 0.92 -10.40 -18.46
CA VAL A 193 1.14 -11.14 -19.71
C VAL A 193 2.42 -11.98 -19.64
N ASP A 194 3.53 -11.37 -19.21
CA ASP A 194 4.82 -12.05 -19.10
C ASP A 194 4.71 -13.23 -18.13
N LEU A 195 4.16 -13.00 -16.93
CA LEU A 195 3.98 -14.01 -15.90
C LEU A 195 3.09 -15.17 -16.36
N THR A 196 2.01 -14.87 -17.07
CA THR A 196 1.05 -15.89 -17.52
C THR A 196 1.58 -16.75 -18.66
N SER A 197 2.60 -16.28 -19.37
CA SER A 197 3.32 -17.04 -20.40
C SER A 197 4.31 -18.07 -19.84
N VAL A 198 4.64 -18.00 -18.53
CA VAL A 198 5.58 -18.90 -17.87
C VAL A 198 4.83 -20.02 -17.14
N GLN A 199 5.29 -21.27 -17.32
CA GLN A 199 4.71 -22.45 -16.67
C GLN A 199 5.19 -22.62 -15.23
N ASP A 200 6.48 -22.36 -14.95
CA ASP A 200 7.11 -22.55 -13.64
C ASP A 200 6.95 -21.33 -12.73
N ARG A 201 5.70 -20.96 -12.44
CA ARG A 201 5.37 -19.86 -11.54
C ARG A 201 4.94 -20.40 -10.18
N PRO A 202 5.26 -19.71 -9.06
CA PRO A 202 4.99 -20.22 -7.73
C PRO A 202 3.50 -20.17 -7.39
N LEU A 203 3.03 -21.11 -6.57
CA LEU A 203 1.63 -21.20 -6.20
C LEU A 203 1.14 -19.94 -5.47
N GLY A 204 -0.11 -19.55 -5.75
CA GLY A 204 -0.76 -18.41 -5.13
C GLY A 204 -1.79 -17.77 -6.06
N PHE A 205 -2.50 -16.78 -5.53
CA PHE A 205 -3.34 -15.90 -6.33
C PHE A 205 -2.47 -14.77 -6.91
N TYR A 206 -2.76 -14.33 -8.13
CA TYR A 206 -2.08 -13.18 -8.75
C TYR A 206 -3.03 -12.00 -8.84
N GLN A 207 -2.57 -10.81 -8.43
CA GLN A 207 -3.36 -9.59 -8.46
C GLN A 207 -2.55 -8.47 -9.13
N LEU A 208 -3.19 -7.72 -10.04
CA LEU A 208 -2.57 -6.51 -10.57
C LEU A 208 -2.53 -5.44 -9.50
N ALA A 209 -1.36 -4.84 -9.31
CA ALA A 209 -1.11 -3.70 -8.44
C ALA A 209 -0.25 -2.67 -9.19
N GLY A 210 -0.14 -1.44 -8.69
CA GLY A 210 0.64 -0.39 -9.35
C GLY A 210 0.00 0.17 -10.63
N GLY A 211 -0.44 1.43 -10.60
CA GLY A 211 -0.99 2.11 -11.78
C GLY A 211 -2.37 1.62 -12.26
N THR A 212 -3.08 0.84 -11.45
CA THR A 212 -4.44 0.34 -11.75
C THR A 212 -5.50 1.44 -11.64
N ASN A 213 -6.43 1.47 -12.60
CA ASN A 213 -7.47 2.48 -12.71
C ASN A 213 -8.65 1.97 -13.56
N LEU A 214 -9.57 2.88 -13.94
CA LEU A 214 -10.78 2.52 -14.70
C LEU A 214 -10.52 1.79 -16.03
N TYR A 215 -9.31 1.92 -16.61
CA TYR A 215 -8.94 1.29 -17.88
C TYR A 215 -8.38 -0.13 -17.70
N THR A 216 -8.05 -0.54 -16.48
CA THR A 216 -7.36 -1.82 -16.21
C THR A 216 -8.15 -3.04 -16.68
N VAL A 217 -9.46 -3.07 -16.42
CA VAL A 217 -10.32 -4.17 -16.87
C VAL A 217 -10.32 -4.30 -18.39
N ASP A 218 -10.43 -3.19 -19.12
CA ASP A 218 -10.43 -3.21 -20.58
C ASP A 218 -9.08 -3.67 -21.14
N CYS A 219 -7.97 -3.28 -20.50
CA CYS A 219 -6.64 -3.75 -20.88
C CYS A 219 -6.48 -5.26 -20.64
N LEU A 220 -6.98 -5.81 -19.52
CA LEU A 220 -6.96 -7.26 -19.28
C LEU A 220 -7.80 -8.03 -20.30
N LYS A 221 -8.98 -7.52 -20.65
CA LYS A 221 -9.83 -8.13 -21.69
C LYS A 221 -9.11 -8.18 -23.03
N LYS A 222 -8.47 -7.08 -23.42
CA LYS A 222 -7.68 -7.01 -24.66
C LYS A 222 -6.47 -7.95 -24.65
N ALA A 223 -5.88 -8.19 -23.49
CA ALA A 223 -4.79 -9.14 -23.30
C ALA A 223 -5.25 -10.60 -23.17
N GLY A 224 -6.56 -10.87 -23.18
CA GLY A 224 -7.10 -12.22 -22.98
C GLY A 224 -6.96 -12.76 -21.55
N LEU A 225 -6.58 -11.92 -20.58
CA LEU A 225 -6.33 -12.31 -19.19
C LEU A 225 -7.54 -12.08 -18.27
N PHE A 226 -8.64 -11.53 -18.80
CA PHE A 226 -9.87 -11.34 -18.04
C PHE A 226 -10.75 -12.60 -18.13
N MET A 227 -10.65 -13.48 -17.13
CA MET A 227 -11.47 -14.68 -17.00
C MET A 227 -12.53 -14.46 -15.91
N ALA A 228 -13.79 -14.28 -16.29
CA ALA A 228 -14.89 -14.24 -15.32
C ALA A 228 -15.31 -15.66 -14.97
N ARG A 229 -14.86 -16.17 -13.80
CA ARG A 229 -15.38 -17.44 -13.29
C ARG A 229 -16.82 -17.22 -12.82
N THR A 230 -17.81 -17.72 -13.55
CA THR A 230 -19.14 -18.00 -12.98
C THR A 230 -18.95 -19.13 -11.99
N LEU A 231 -18.95 -18.85 -10.69
CA LEU A 231 -19.04 -19.90 -9.67
C LEU A 231 -20.46 -20.46 -9.74
N PRO A 232 -20.68 -21.71 -10.21
CA PRO A 232 -21.95 -22.38 -10.00
C PRO A 232 -22.06 -22.67 -8.50
N GLY A 233 -23.27 -22.59 -7.97
CA GLY A 233 -23.51 -22.91 -6.57
C GLY A 233 -23.03 -24.32 -6.19
N THR A 234 -22.94 -24.51 -4.87
CA THR A 234 -22.77 -25.78 -4.12
C THR A 234 -21.37 -26.39 -3.95
N ARG A 235 -20.98 -26.43 -2.66
CA ARG A 235 -20.43 -27.55 -1.84
C ARG A 235 -19.30 -28.43 -2.39
N THR A 236 -18.51 -28.92 -1.42
CA THR A 236 -17.43 -29.93 -1.45
C THR A 236 -16.07 -29.50 -1.99
N THR A 237 -15.16 -29.23 -1.04
CA THR A 237 -13.83 -29.86 -0.89
C THR A 237 -13.21 -30.56 -2.10
N GLU A 238 -12.98 -29.83 -3.18
CA GLU A 238 -11.93 -30.17 -4.12
C GLU A 238 -10.85 -29.11 -3.98
N LYS A 239 -9.61 -29.55 -3.69
CA LYS A 239 -8.41 -28.71 -3.83
C LYS A 239 -8.33 -28.36 -5.32
N VAL A 240 -8.99 -27.27 -5.70
CA VAL A 240 -8.95 -26.71 -7.05
C VAL A 240 -7.48 -26.45 -7.34
N GLY A 241 -6.93 -27.19 -8.31
CA GLY A 241 -5.56 -27.01 -8.76
C GLY A 241 -5.33 -25.55 -9.14
N SER A 242 -4.34 -24.91 -8.52
CA SER A 242 -4.07 -23.47 -8.68
C SER A 242 -3.62 -23.06 -10.10
N GLN A 243 -3.62 -23.99 -11.07
CA GLN A 243 -3.13 -23.77 -12.43
C GLN A 243 -4.08 -22.92 -13.31
N GLU A 244 -5.36 -22.80 -12.97
CA GLU A 244 -6.36 -22.20 -13.89
C GLU A 244 -6.64 -20.70 -13.68
N ALA A 245 -6.27 -20.11 -12.54
CA ALA A 245 -6.46 -18.68 -12.31
C ALA A 245 -5.26 -17.87 -12.81
N LEU A 246 -5.31 -17.39 -14.06
CA LEU A 246 -4.24 -16.56 -14.65
C LEU A 246 -4.04 -15.25 -13.86
N ILE A 247 -5.14 -14.60 -13.47
CA ILE A 247 -5.18 -13.38 -12.64
C ILE A 247 -6.45 -13.45 -11.76
N GLY A 248 -6.27 -13.39 -10.45
CA GLY A 248 -7.33 -13.50 -9.44
C GLY A 248 -7.95 -12.18 -8.99
N GLY A 249 -7.38 -11.02 -9.34
CA GLY A 249 -7.97 -9.73 -8.98
C GLY A 249 -7.19 -8.50 -9.43
N ILE A 250 -7.73 -7.33 -9.08
CA ILE A 250 -7.11 -6.02 -9.32
C ILE A 250 -7.17 -5.24 -8.00
N ALA A 251 -6.02 -4.82 -7.49
CA ALA A 251 -5.94 -3.87 -6.38
C ALA A 251 -6.20 -2.46 -6.92
N TYR A 252 -7.00 -1.65 -6.22
CA TYR A 252 -7.20 -0.24 -6.57
C TYR A 252 -6.80 0.65 -5.39
N GLY A 253 -5.79 1.49 -5.59
CA GLY A 253 -5.35 2.47 -4.59
C GLY A 253 -6.07 3.81 -4.71
N GLY A 254 -5.37 4.83 -5.22
CA GLY A 254 -5.88 6.21 -5.33
C GLY A 254 -7.19 6.34 -6.10
N TYR A 255 -7.39 5.51 -7.14
CA TYR A 255 -8.64 5.47 -7.90
C TYR A 255 -9.83 5.03 -7.03
N ALA A 256 -9.68 3.97 -6.23
CA ALA A 256 -10.71 3.54 -5.29
C ALA A 256 -11.03 4.63 -4.27
N ARG A 257 -10.01 5.26 -3.67
CA ARG A 257 -10.21 6.36 -2.71
C ARG A 257 -11.03 7.50 -3.31
N LYS A 258 -10.83 7.84 -4.59
CA LYS A 258 -11.61 8.88 -5.30
C LYS A 258 -13.09 8.51 -5.44
N ILE A 259 -13.40 7.23 -5.68
CA ILE A 259 -14.78 6.78 -5.85
C ILE A 259 -15.44 6.53 -4.50
N VAL A 260 -14.83 5.70 -3.65
CA VAL A 260 -15.34 5.35 -2.32
C VAL A 260 -15.45 6.58 -1.44
N GLY A 261 -14.51 7.52 -1.50
CA GLY A 261 -14.59 8.77 -0.74
C GLY A 261 -15.82 9.61 -1.07
N ARG A 262 -16.34 9.55 -2.30
CA ARG A 262 -17.62 10.20 -2.65
C ARG A 262 -18.82 9.50 -2.03
N VAL A 263 -18.75 8.17 -1.93
CA VAL A 263 -19.80 7.34 -1.32
C VAL A 263 -19.82 7.56 0.19
N LEU A 264 -18.66 7.53 0.85
CA LEU A 264 -18.53 7.75 2.29
C LEU A 264 -19.08 9.11 2.73
N ARG A 265 -18.93 10.17 1.92
CA ARG A 265 -19.52 11.49 2.21
C ARG A 265 -21.04 11.54 2.12
N LYS A 266 -21.69 10.58 1.47
CA LYS A 266 -23.15 10.47 1.40
C LYS A 266 -23.75 9.73 2.59
N ILE A 267 -22.92 9.02 3.37
CA ILE A 267 -23.38 8.29 4.55
C ILE A 267 -23.55 9.32 5.68
N PRO A 268 -24.76 9.48 6.26
CA PRO A 268 -25.01 10.44 7.32
C PRO A 268 -24.08 10.20 8.52
N SER A 269 -23.54 11.28 9.07
CA SER A 269 -22.55 11.30 10.17
C SER A 269 -23.08 10.84 11.53
N GLU A 270 -24.37 10.52 11.64
CA GLU A 270 -25.07 10.32 12.92
C GLU A 270 -24.85 8.93 13.57
N LEU A 271 -24.02 8.06 12.98
CA LEU A 271 -23.81 6.67 13.41
C LEU A 271 -22.34 6.31 13.64
N GLY A 272 -21.59 7.11 14.42
CA GLY A 272 -20.23 6.74 14.87
C GLY A 272 -19.28 6.31 13.74
N ARG A 273 -18.31 5.44 14.02
CA ARG A 273 -17.40 4.88 12.99
C ARG A 273 -18.17 3.96 12.03
N VAL A 274 -18.82 4.53 11.03
CA VAL A 274 -19.57 3.76 10.02
C VAL A 274 -18.63 2.86 9.22
N ARG A 275 -18.84 1.54 9.28
CA ARG A 275 -18.18 0.59 8.39
C ARG A 275 -18.98 0.55 7.08
N ILE A 276 -18.33 0.78 5.95
CA ILE A 276 -18.99 0.72 4.64
C ILE A 276 -19.62 -0.66 4.34
N GLU A 277 -19.07 -1.70 4.98
CA GLU A 277 -19.56 -3.08 4.95
C GLU A 277 -20.98 -3.21 5.49
N ASP A 278 -21.37 -2.37 6.46
CA ASP A 278 -22.70 -2.35 7.06
C ASP A 278 -23.73 -1.64 6.16
N HIS A 279 -23.27 -1.02 5.07
CA HIS A 279 -24.09 -0.22 4.15
C HIS A 279 -23.92 -0.64 2.67
N PRO A 280 -24.19 -1.90 2.31
CA PRO A 280 -23.92 -2.43 0.97
C PRO A 280 -24.70 -1.72 -0.15
N GLY A 281 -25.87 -1.14 0.15
CA GLY A 281 -26.67 -0.38 -0.82
C GLY A 281 -25.93 0.82 -1.43
N TYR A 282 -25.04 1.45 -0.67
CA TYR A 282 -24.24 2.59 -1.14
C TYR A 282 -23.09 2.17 -2.08
N LEU A 283 -22.63 0.92 -1.98
CA LEU A 283 -21.63 0.34 -2.88
C LEU A 283 -22.26 -0.10 -4.21
N LEU A 284 -23.49 -0.61 -4.17
CA LEU A 284 -24.22 -1.11 -5.35
C LEU A 284 -24.62 0.00 -6.33
N GLU A 285 -24.84 1.24 -5.86
CA GLU A 285 -25.12 2.41 -6.70
C GLU A 285 -23.95 2.77 -7.67
N LYS A 286 -22.76 2.16 -7.48
CA LYS A 286 -21.56 2.36 -8.31
C LYS A 286 -20.98 1.08 -8.91
N GLN A 287 -21.71 -0.04 -8.86
CA GLN A 287 -21.29 -1.32 -9.41
C GLN A 287 -20.87 -1.34 -10.91
N PRO A 288 -21.26 -0.40 -11.80
CA PRO A 288 -20.72 -0.43 -13.16
C PRO A 288 -19.20 -0.17 -13.24
N ARG A 289 -18.56 0.27 -12.14
CA ARG A 289 -17.14 0.70 -12.14
C ARG A 289 -16.17 -0.19 -11.37
N PHE A 290 -16.65 -1.15 -10.59
CA PHE A 290 -15.81 -2.11 -9.87
C PHE A 290 -16.30 -3.51 -10.17
N SER A 291 -15.45 -4.33 -10.80
CA SER A 291 -15.72 -5.76 -10.95
C SER A 291 -15.76 -6.45 -9.59
N ARG A 292 -16.56 -7.52 -9.46
CA ARG A 292 -16.57 -8.38 -8.27
C ARG A 292 -15.14 -8.86 -7.99
N GLY A 293 -14.62 -8.66 -6.77
CA GLY A 293 -13.25 -9.03 -6.39
C GLY A 293 -12.34 -7.89 -5.91
N CYS A 294 -12.88 -6.69 -5.65
CA CYS A 294 -12.09 -5.56 -5.17
C CYS A 294 -11.77 -5.70 -3.67
N VAL A 295 -10.49 -5.85 -3.30
CA VAL A 295 -10.03 -5.70 -1.91
C VAL A 295 -9.77 -4.22 -1.66
N LEU A 296 -10.51 -3.62 -0.72
CA LEU A 296 -10.29 -2.26 -0.27
C LEU A 296 -9.32 -2.30 0.93
N GLY A 297 -8.04 -2.08 0.67
CA GLY A 297 -7.05 -1.87 1.74
C GLY A 297 -7.31 -0.56 2.47
N LYS A 298 -7.48 -0.61 3.80
CA LYS A 298 -7.36 0.56 4.67
C LYS A 298 -5.86 0.90 4.79
N SER A 299 -5.53 2.16 4.58
CA SER A 299 -4.25 2.77 4.94
C SER A 299 -4.51 3.76 6.05
#